data_AF-A0A8J5VCX8-F1
#
_entry.id   AF-A0A8J5VCX8-F1
#
_cell.length_a   1.000
_cell.length_b   1.000
_cell.length_c   1.000
_cell.angle_alpha   90.00
_cell.angle_beta   90.00
_cell.angle_gamma   90.00
#
_symmetry.space_group_name_H-M   'P 1'
#
loop_
_entity.id
_entity.type
_entity.pdbx_description
1 polymer ?
#
loop_
_entity_poly.entity_id
_entity_poly.type
_entity_poly.pdbx_seq_one_letter_code
_entity_poly.pdbx_strand_id
1 'polypeptide(L)'
;MNSSVLTFGAGDDQFVFSGFSGTNLTLDDMATITPDGLLELTNGTSNLKGHAFFPVPVSFRGLPQPELPWLGICHRTEQRPIHRAGGAVLGQLGLTNIDDDGNASNHIFAAEIDTIQNIEFQDIDNNHVGVDINGLHSLESHPAGYYDKDGIFHAMDLISGRVMQAWVDYGGDDAQINVTIAPIGMSKPVKPLVSATCNLKDVLMEPSFVGFSSTCNKSSTTSN
;
A
#
# COMPACT_ATOMS: atom_id res chain seq x y z
N MET A 1 -19.20 -4.60 -23.74
CA MET A 1 -19.52 -4.63 -22.29
C MET A 1 -19.38 -6.07 -21.84
N ASN A 2 -18.21 -6.44 -21.32
CA ASN A 2 -18.02 -7.73 -20.67
C ASN A 2 -17.46 -7.42 -19.28
N SER A 3 -18.36 -7.21 -18.33
CA SER A 3 -18.00 -7.17 -16.91
C SER A 3 -17.79 -8.61 -16.46
N SER A 4 -16.55 -9.05 -16.40
CA SER A 4 -16.18 -10.32 -15.78
C SER A 4 -16.31 -10.17 -14.26
N VAL A 5 -17.38 -10.75 -13.72
CA VAL A 5 -17.56 -10.98 -12.29
C VAL A 5 -16.61 -12.10 -11.87
N LEU A 6 -15.80 -11.85 -10.84
CA LEU A 6 -15.09 -12.91 -10.12
C LEU A 6 -15.39 -12.74 -8.63
N THR A 7 -16.23 -13.64 -8.14
CA THR A 7 -16.58 -13.86 -6.73
C THR A 7 -15.71 -14.99 -6.18
N PHE A 8 -15.05 -14.77 -5.03
CA PHE A 8 -14.63 -15.79 -4.04
C PHE A 8 -14.46 -15.05 -2.68
N GLY A 9 -15.25 -15.33 -1.64
CA GLY A 9 -14.89 -16.21 -0.51
C GLY A 9 -15.50 -15.67 0.79
N ALA A 10 -15.94 -16.56 1.69
CA ALA A 10 -16.99 -16.35 2.68
C ALA A 10 -16.59 -15.57 3.97
N GLY A 11 -17.33 -14.50 4.27
CA GLY A 11 -17.30 -13.77 5.55
C GLY A 11 -17.99 -12.41 5.41
N ASP A 12 -18.55 -11.87 6.51
CA ASP A 12 -19.25 -10.56 6.53
C ASP A 12 -18.31 -9.36 6.25
N ASP A 13 -17.00 -9.58 6.11
CA ASP A 13 -15.95 -8.55 5.98
C ASP A 13 -15.28 -8.51 4.59
N GLN A 14 -16.01 -8.83 3.53
CA GLN A 14 -15.56 -8.65 2.15
C GLN A 14 -16.09 -7.34 1.55
N PHE A 15 -15.18 -6.43 1.14
CA PHE A 15 -15.52 -5.24 0.38
C PHE A 15 -14.78 -5.22 -0.97
N VAL A 16 -15.52 -4.96 -2.05
CA VAL A 16 -14.97 -4.90 -3.41
C VAL A 16 -15.42 -3.59 -4.06
N PHE A 17 -14.45 -2.79 -4.52
CA PHE A 17 -14.70 -1.59 -5.31
C PHE A 17 -14.35 -1.86 -6.77
N SER A 18 -15.35 -1.92 -7.65
CA SER A 18 -15.16 -1.97 -9.11
C SER A 18 -15.18 -0.57 -9.75
N GLY A 19 -14.86 0.44 -8.94
CA GLY A 19 -15.04 1.87 -9.17
C GLY A 19 -15.38 2.57 -7.86
N PHE A 20 -15.03 3.85 -7.74
CA PHE A 20 -15.18 4.65 -6.52
C PHE A 20 -16.35 5.66 -6.57
N SER A 21 -17.08 5.75 -7.68
CA SER A 21 -18.26 6.62 -7.76
C SER A 21 -19.31 6.28 -6.70
N GLY A 22 -19.63 7.24 -5.84
CA GLY A 22 -20.63 7.07 -4.78
C GLY A 22 -20.18 6.16 -3.65
N THR A 23 -18.91 5.76 -3.59
CA THR A 23 -18.39 4.99 -2.45
C THR A 23 -18.31 5.86 -1.21
N ASN A 24 -18.64 5.27 -0.07
CA ASN A 24 -18.47 5.92 1.22
C ASN A 24 -17.03 5.73 1.71
N LEU A 25 -16.06 6.40 1.09
CA LEU A 25 -14.68 6.44 1.59
C LEU A 25 -14.45 7.73 2.38
N THR A 26 -13.65 7.63 3.45
CA THR A 26 -13.13 8.81 4.13
C THR A 26 -11.89 9.28 3.37
N LEU A 27 -12.00 10.40 2.67
CA LEU A 27 -10.90 11.02 1.94
C LEU A 27 -10.24 12.10 2.82
N ASP A 28 -8.91 12.12 2.86
CA ASP A 28 -8.11 13.11 3.57
C ASP A 28 -7.06 13.74 2.62
N ASP A 29 -6.67 14.96 2.92
CA ASP A 29 -5.75 15.78 2.14
C ASP A 29 -6.15 15.92 0.64
N MET A 30 -5.28 15.52 -0.29
CA MET A 30 -5.52 15.67 -1.74
C MET A 30 -6.38 14.58 -2.35
N ALA A 31 -6.74 13.53 -1.60
CA ALA A 31 -7.48 12.41 -2.15
C ALA A 31 -8.87 12.85 -2.61
N THR A 32 -9.22 12.50 -3.85
CA THR A 32 -10.50 12.82 -4.47
C THR A 32 -11.00 11.67 -5.33
N ILE A 33 -12.30 11.66 -5.62
CA ILE A 33 -12.90 10.75 -6.60
C ILE A 33 -13.19 11.55 -7.86
N THR A 34 -12.62 11.13 -8.98
CA THR A 34 -12.79 11.77 -10.27
C THR A 34 -14.23 11.61 -10.80
N PRO A 35 -14.67 12.44 -11.77
CA PRO A 35 -16.00 12.31 -12.36
C PRO A 35 -16.28 10.95 -13.02
N ASP A 36 -15.24 10.27 -13.52
CA ASP A 36 -15.29 8.93 -14.09
C ASP A 36 -15.15 7.80 -13.05
N GLY A 37 -15.04 8.14 -11.77
CA GLY A 37 -15.11 7.18 -10.66
C GLY A 37 -13.78 6.54 -10.28
N LEU A 38 -12.65 7.17 -10.60
CA LEU A 38 -11.33 6.76 -10.15
C LEU A 38 -10.99 7.44 -8.82
N LEU A 39 -10.27 6.73 -7.96
CA LEU A 39 -9.66 7.32 -6.78
C LEU A 39 -8.32 7.94 -7.18
N GLU A 40 -8.22 9.26 -7.10
CA GLU A 40 -6.99 10.01 -7.31
C GLU A 40 -6.44 10.41 -5.94
N LEU A 41 -5.31 9.83 -5.53
CA LEU A 41 -4.68 10.15 -4.24
C LEU A 41 -3.80 11.40 -4.31
N THR A 42 -3.13 11.63 -5.44
CA THR A 42 -2.32 12.82 -5.68
C THR A 42 -2.46 13.29 -7.13
N ASN A 43 -2.19 14.57 -7.39
CA ASN A 43 -2.34 15.19 -8.71
C ASN A 43 -0.99 15.54 -9.37
N GLY A 44 0.11 14.92 -8.92
CA GLY A 44 1.46 15.20 -9.42
C GLY A 44 2.12 16.48 -8.86
N THR A 45 1.47 17.21 -7.95
CA THR A 45 2.11 18.34 -7.26
C THR A 45 3.08 17.83 -6.21
N SER A 46 4.32 18.33 -6.24
CA SER A 46 5.36 17.94 -5.29
C SER A 46 4.98 18.23 -3.83
N ASN A 47 5.42 17.37 -2.93
CA ASN A 47 5.29 17.50 -1.48
C ASN A 47 3.83 17.48 -0.97
N LEU A 48 2.91 16.94 -1.76
CA LEU A 48 1.55 16.69 -1.32
C LEU A 48 1.31 15.20 -1.09
N LYS A 49 0.36 14.94 -0.20
CA LYS A 49 -0.11 13.61 0.17
C LYS A 49 -1.62 13.52 0.02
N GLY A 50 -2.12 12.30 -0.13
CA GLY A 50 -3.54 12.02 -0.07
C GLY A 50 -3.79 10.64 0.50
N HIS A 51 -4.88 10.53 1.24
CA HIS A 51 -5.27 9.31 1.90
C HIS A 51 -6.74 9.00 1.67
N ALA A 52 -7.07 7.72 1.50
CA ALA A 52 -8.44 7.27 1.36
C ALA A 52 -8.66 6.02 2.20
N PHE A 53 -9.54 6.11 3.19
CA PHE A 53 -9.78 5.03 4.14
C PHE A 53 -11.17 4.44 3.98
N PHE A 54 -11.27 3.13 4.17
CA PHE A 54 -12.54 2.49 4.41
C PHE A 54 -13.09 3.00 5.75
N PRO A 55 -14.36 3.45 5.83
CA PRO A 55 -14.86 4.19 6.99
C PRO A 55 -15.15 3.29 8.19
N VAL A 56 -15.26 1.97 7.98
CA VAL A 56 -15.49 1.00 9.05
C VAL A 56 -14.16 0.35 9.40
N PRO A 57 -13.68 0.44 10.64
CA PRO A 57 -12.42 -0.18 11.01
C PRO A 57 -12.57 -1.71 11.07
N VAL A 58 -11.54 -2.42 10.65
CA VAL A 58 -11.48 -3.88 10.57
C VAL A 58 -10.85 -4.43 11.85
N SER A 59 -11.35 -5.56 12.34
CA SER A 59 -10.71 -6.28 13.44
C SER A 59 -9.92 -7.48 12.92
N PHE A 60 -8.65 -7.61 13.31
CA PHE A 60 -7.74 -8.65 12.83
C PHE A 60 -7.68 -9.87 13.77
N ARG A 61 -8.22 -9.75 15.00
CA ARG A 61 -8.26 -10.83 16.00
C ARG A 61 -9.40 -11.83 15.83
N GLY A 62 -10.38 -11.58 14.95
CA GLY A 62 -11.59 -12.40 14.79
C GLY A 62 -11.89 -12.93 13.39
N LEU A 63 -11.11 -12.57 12.36
CA LEU A 63 -11.39 -12.98 10.99
C LEU A 63 -11.05 -14.47 10.77
N PRO A 64 -11.98 -15.30 10.25
CA PRO A 64 -11.58 -16.53 9.60
C PRO A 64 -10.68 -16.15 8.42
N GLN A 65 -9.49 -16.74 8.39
CA GLN A 65 -8.35 -16.33 7.58
C GLN A 65 -8.74 -15.94 6.16
N PRO A 66 -8.61 -14.67 5.80
CA PRO A 66 -9.06 -14.26 4.50
C PRO A 66 -7.87 -14.30 3.53
N GLU A 67 -7.97 -15.13 2.51
CA GLU A 67 -7.29 -14.89 1.24
C GLU A 67 -7.93 -13.61 0.65
N LEU A 68 -7.52 -12.44 1.14
CA LEU A 68 -8.01 -11.17 0.62
C LEU A 68 -7.23 -10.84 -0.66
N PRO A 69 -7.87 -10.81 -1.83
CA PRO A 69 -7.34 -9.96 -2.86
C PRO A 69 -7.47 -8.55 -2.32
N TRP A 70 -6.34 -7.87 -2.14
CA TRP A 70 -6.19 -6.44 -1.81
C TRP A 70 -6.21 -6.08 -0.32
N LEU A 71 -5.04 -5.66 0.14
CA LEU A 71 -4.87 -5.03 1.44
C LEU A 71 -3.70 -4.04 1.41
N GLY A 72 -3.95 -2.80 0.99
CA GLY A 72 -3.15 -1.68 1.46
C GLY A 72 -3.64 -1.37 2.87
N ILE A 73 -2.95 -1.84 3.90
CA ILE A 73 -3.22 -1.34 5.25
C ILE A 73 -2.53 0.01 5.35
N CYS A 74 -3.29 0.95 5.89
CA CYS A 74 -2.84 2.28 6.21
C CYS A 74 -3.61 2.57 7.50
N HIS A 75 -2.96 2.36 8.65
CA HIS A 75 -3.55 2.64 9.96
C HIS A 75 -3.21 4.07 10.38
N ARG A 76 -4.20 4.84 10.83
CA ARG A 76 -3.98 6.09 11.57
C ARG A 76 -4.46 5.91 13.01
N THR A 77 -3.60 6.22 13.97
CA THR A 77 -4.02 6.51 15.35
C THR A 77 -4.47 7.98 15.43
N GLU A 78 -5.65 8.23 15.99
CA GLU A 78 -6.05 9.60 16.37
C GLU A 78 -5.11 10.11 17.46
N GLN A 79 -4.16 11.00 17.14
CA GLN A 79 -3.59 11.90 18.14
C GLN A 79 -3.59 13.37 17.67
N ARG A 80 -4.01 14.22 18.60
CA ARG A 80 -4.19 15.69 18.51
C ARG A 80 -2.90 16.43 18.08
N PRO A 81 -2.99 17.68 17.59
CA PRO A 81 -1.89 18.36 16.93
C PRO A 81 -0.74 18.65 17.90
N ILE A 82 0.42 18.06 17.65
CA ILE A 82 1.66 18.42 18.34
C ILE A 82 2.33 19.54 17.56
N HIS A 83 2.45 20.69 18.20
CA HIS A 83 3.14 21.87 17.70
C HIS A 83 4.66 21.58 17.55
N ARG A 84 5.19 21.85 16.34
CA ARG A 84 6.58 22.24 15.98
C ARG A 84 7.75 21.49 16.65
N ALA A 85 8.64 20.94 15.82
CA ALA A 85 9.98 21.51 15.52
C ALA A 85 10.82 20.59 14.59
N GLY A 86 11.50 21.19 13.60
CA GLY A 86 12.78 20.69 13.08
C GLY A 86 12.74 19.81 11.82
N GLY A 87 13.00 20.42 10.65
CA GLY A 87 13.68 19.77 9.50
C GLY A 87 13.16 18.43 8.98
N ALA A 88 11.98 18.41 8.35
CA ALA A 88 11.48 17.21 7.69
C ALA A 88 12.25 16.94 6.37
N VAL A 89 12.95 15.81 6.30
CA VAL A 89 13.36 15.17 5.04
C VAL A 89 12.11 14.56 4.39
N LEU A 90 11.99 14.78 3.08
CA LEU A 90 10.76 14.75 2.29
C LEU A 90 10.71 13.49 1.43
N GLY A 91 9.63 12.72 1.57
CA GLY A 91 9.48 11.37 1.02
C GLY A 91 8.82 10.53 2.08
N GLN A 92 7.53 10.73 2.28
CA GLN A 92 6.78 10.10 3.37
C GLN A 92 5.63 9.40 2.69
N LEU A 93 5.30 8.15 3.01
CA LEU A 93 3.97 7.59 2.66
C LEU A 93 2.82 8.37 3.32
N GLY A 94 3.11 9.50 3.99
CA GLY A 94 2.23 10.27 4.84
C GLY A 94 1.87 9.55 6.15
N LEU A 95 2.60 8.47 6.47
CA LEU A 95 2.32 7.54 7.57
C LEU A 95 3.29 7.68 8.76
N THR A 96 4.56 7.87 8.47
CA THR A 96 5.64 8.05 9.46
C THR A 96 6.59 9.16 8.98
N ASN A 97 7.51 9.58 9.84
CA ASN A 97 8.61 10.48 9.51
C ASN A 97 9.96 9.84 9.89
N ILE A 98 11.06 10.48 9.52
CA ILE A 98 12.40 9.97 9.83
C ILE A 98 12.69 9.90 11.35
N ASP A 99 11.97 10.67 12.16
CA ASP A 99 12.18 10.72 13.61
C ASP A 99 11.51 9.54 14.35
N ASP A 100 10.48 8.95 13.74
CA ASP A 100 9.74 7.80 14.28
C ASP A 100 9.84 6.54 13.41
N ASP A 101 10.76 6.51 12.45
CA ASP A 101 10.95 5.38 11.56
C ASP A 101 11.28 4.07 12.33
N GLY A 102 10.47 3.04 12.10
CA GLY A 102 10.56 1.74 12.77
C GLY A 102 10.06 1.74 14.23
N ASN A 103 9.46 2.82 14.73
CA ASN A 103 8.96 2.88 16.09
C ASN A 103 7.72 1.99 16.27
N ALA A 104 7.81 0.98 17.15
CA ALA A 104 6.72 0.04 17.42
C ALA A 104 5.41 0.69 17.91
N SER A 105 5.44 1.94 18.37
CA SER A 105 4.24 2.71 18.75
C SER A 105 3.46 3.27 17.56
N ASN A 106 3.99 3.14 16.33
CA ASN A 106 3.33 3.62 15.12
C ASN A 106 2.11 2.74 14.78
N HIS A 107 2.23 1.42 15.01
CA HIS A 107 1.19 0.42 14.75
C HIS A 107 0.74 0.40 13.29
N ILE A 108 1.69 0.41 12.36
CA ILE A 108 1.46 0.49 10.91
C ILE A 108 2.04 -0.74 10.21
N PHE A 109 1.31 -1.22 9.23
CA PHE A 109 1.80 -2.12 8.19
C PHE A 109 1.42 -1.49 6.85
N ALA A 110 2.29 -1.55 5.85
CA ALA A 110 1.97 -1.21 4.46
C ALA A 110 2.63 -2.19 3.49
N ALA A 111 1.97 -2.40 2.34
CA ALA A 111 2.62 -2.94 1.15
C ALA A 111 2.91 -1.76 0.23
N GLU A 112 4.18 -1.46 0.02
CA GLU A 112 4.61 -0.28 -0.73
C GLU A 112 4.82 -0.60 -2.21
N ILE A 113 4.56 0.41 -3.04
CA ILE A 113 4.90 0.43 -4.47
C ILE A 113 5.68 1.72 -4.67
N ASP A 114 7.01 1.63 -4.62
CA ASP A 114 7.88 2.79 -4.58
C ASP A 114 8.54 3.08 -5.93
N THR A 115 8.51 4.35 -6.31
CA THR A 115 9.01 4.90 -7.57
C THR A 115 10.17 5.89 -7.36
N ILE A 116 10.63 6.04 -6.13
CA ILE A 116 11.69 6.94 -5.70
C ILE A 116 12.68 6.11 -4.88
N GLN A 117 13.95 6.48 -4.91
CA GLN A 117 14.95 5.88 -4.02
C GLN A 117 15.29 6.89 -2.92
N ASN A 118 14.92 6.56 -1.70
CA ASN A 118 15.26 7.25 -0.49
C ASN A 118 16.39 6.51 0.24
N ILE A 119 17.62 7.00 0.09
CA ILE A 119 18.81 6.37 0.67
C ILE A 119 18.72 6.34 2.21
N GLU A 120 18.09 7.34 2.82
CA GLU A 120 17.85 7.42 4.25
C GLU A 120 17.00 6.26 4.80
N PHE A 121 16.12 5.67 3.98
CA PHE A 121 15.29 4.51 4.32
C PHE A 121 15.85 3.19 3.75
N GLN A 122 17.05 3.24 3.15
CA GLN A 122 17.77 2.09 2.59
C GLN A 122 17.04 1.39 1.42
N ASP A 123 16.29 2.16 0.64
CA ASP A 123 15.65 1.67 -0.58
C ASP A 123 16.65 1.00 -1.53
N ILE A 124 16.27 -0.17 -2.02
CA ILE A 124 17.11 -1.02 -2.87
C ILE A 124 17.36 -0.39 -4.25
N ASP A 125 16.37 0.32 -4.78
CA ASP A 125 16.40 1.08 -6.03
C ASP A 125 15.21 2.07 -6.09
N ASN A 126 15.01 2.75 -7.21
CA ASN A 126 13.89 3.69 -7.40
C ASN A 126 12.66 3.07 -8.08
N ASN A 127 12.52 1.74 -8.03
CA ASN A 127 11.48 0.99 -8.71
C ASN A 127 11.28 -0.37 -8.01
N HIS A 128 10.73 -0.34 -6.80
CA HIS A 128 10.59 -1.53 -5.97
C HIS A 128 9.21 -1.67 -5.34
N VAL A 129 8.95 -2.87 -4.83
CA VAL A 129 7.80 -3.22 -4.02
C VAL A 129 8.33 -3.75 -2.70
N GLY A 130 7.65 -3.43 -1.60
CA GLY A 130 8.13 -3.77 -0.27
C GLY A 130 7.01 -4.01 0.74
N VAL A 131 7.43 -4.43 1.94
CA VAL A 131 6.59 -4.68 3.11
C VAL A 131 7.13 -3.85 4.25
N ASP A 132 6.35 -2.85 4.65
CA ASP A 132 6.72 -1.90 5.68
C ASP A 132 6.06 -2.24 7.01
N ILE A 133 6.83 -2.24 8.09
CA ILE A 133 6.34 -2.46 9.44
C ILE A 133 6.83 -1.32 10.33
N ASN A 134 5.89 -0.50 10.81
CA ASN A 134 6.12 0.64 11.69
C ASN A 134 7.09 1.71 11.15
N GLY A 135 7.51 1.64 9.90
CA GLY A 135 8.53 2.50 9.31
C GLY A 135 8.59 2.35 7.79
N LEU A 136 9.41 3.17 7.15
CA LEU A 136 9.66 3.21 5.70
C LEU A 136 10.88 2.37 5.29
N HIS A 137 11.71 1.94 6.24
CA HIS A 137 12.67 0.88 5.94
C HIS A 137 11.93 -0.46 5.85
N SER A 138 11.71 -0.89 4.61
CA SER A 138 11.09 -2.16 4.24
C SER A 138 11.67 -3.35 5.02
N LEU A 139 10.79 -4.17 5.61
CA LEU A 139 11.15 -5.46 6.22
C LEU A 139 11.68 -6.43 5.15
N GLU A 140 11.02 -6.46 3.99
CA GLU A 140 11.42 -7.20 2.80
C GLU A 140 11.02 -6.39 1.57
N SER A 141 11.89 -6.33 0.56
CA SER A 141 11.63 -5.62 -0.70
C SER A 141 12.25 -6.33 -1.90
N HIS A 142 11.73 -6.04 -3.10
CA HIS A 142 12.21 -6.61 -4.35
C HIS A 142 12.02 -5.62 -5.51
N PRO A 143 12.95 -5.55 -6.48
CA PRO A 143 12.75 -4.74 -7.68
C PRO A 143 11.43 -5.11 -8.37
N ALA A 144 10.71 -4.12 -8.86
CA ALA A 144 9.35 -4.32 -9.35
C ALA A 144 9.30 -5.27 -10.56
N GLY A 145 8.38 -6.22 -10.50
CA GLY A 145 8.17 -7.21 -11.55
C GLY A 145 7.21 -8.30 -11.13
N TYR A 146 7.11 -9.35 -11.93
CA TYR A 146 6.26 -10.49 -11.63
C TYR A 146 6.87 -11.78 -12.14
N TYR A 147 6.48 -12.90 -11.53
CA TYR A 147 6.86 -14.23 -11.99
C TYR A 147 5.74 -14.81 -12.87
N ASP A 148 6.08 -15.32 -14.05
CA ASP A 148 5.10 -16.05 -14.86
C ASP A 148 4.86 -17.47 -14.32
N LYS A 149 3.99 -18.22 -15.03
CA LYS A 149 3.65 -19.61 -14.70
C LYS A 149 4.86 -20.57 -14.72
N ASP A 150 5.92 -20.21 -15.43
CA ASP A 150 7.13 -21.01 -15.56
C ASP A 150 8.19 -20.57 -14.51
N GLY A 151 7.84 -19.60 -13.65
CA GLY A 151 8.69 -19.06 -12.59
C GLY A 151 9.73 -18.05 -13.08
N ILE A 152 9.58 -17.55 -14.31
CA ILE A 152 10.50 -16.58 -14.90
C ILE A 152 10.12 -15.17 -14.44
N PHE A 153 11.10 -14.40 -13.98
CA PHE A 153 10.91 -13.02 -13.57
C PHE A 153 10.81 -12.08 -14.79
N HIS A 154 9.78 -11.25 -14.80
CA HIS A 154 9.54 -10.20 -15.77
C HIS A 154 9.57 -8.85 -15.06
N ALA A 155 10.63 -8.07 -15.28
CA ALA A 155 10.77 -6.74 -14.70
C ALA A 155 9.65 -5.80 -15.16
N MET A 156 9.20 -4.93 -14.27
CA MET A 156 8.19 -3.91 -14.54
C MET A 156 8.72 -2.53 -14.18
N ASP A 157 8.35 -1.55 -14.98
CA ASP A 157 8.60 -0.14 -14.71
C ASP A 157 7.32 0.50 -14.15
N LEU A 158 7.36 0.84 -12.86
CA LEU A 158 6.23 1.37 -12.09
C LEU A 158 5.77 2.74 -12.61
N ILE A 159 6.67 3.53 -13.20
CA ILE A 159 6.33 4.86 -13.77
C ILE A 159 5.98 4.80 -15.26
N SER A 160 5.84 3.60 -15.83
CA SER A 160 5.54 3.44 -17.26
C SER A 160 4.17 3.95 -17.72
N GLY A 161 3.29 4.34 -16.78
CA GLY A 161 1.92 4.76 -17.06
C GLY A 161 0.98 3.61 -17.46
N ARG A 162 1.47 2.37 -17.42
CA ARG A 162 0.65 1.18 -17.65
C ARG A 162 -0.10 0.81 -16.38
N VAL A 163 -1.36 0.43 -16.54
CA VAL A 163 -2.20 0.00 -15.42
C VAL A 163 -1.73 -1.36 -14.91
N MET A 164 -1.62 -1.45 -13.58
CA MET A 164 -1.15 -2.64 -12.87
C MET A 164 -2.24 -3.13 -11.91
N GLN A 165 -2.12 -4.40 -11.55
CA GLN A 165 -2.91 -5.06 -10.53
C GLN A 165 -1.96 -5.51 -9.42
N ALA A 166 -2.35 -5.30 -8.17
CA ALA A 166 -1.59 -5.72 -6.99
C ALA A 166 -2.41 -6.71 -6.15
N TRP A 167 -1.77 -7.48 -5.30
CA TRP A 167 -2.42 -8.35 -4.32
C TRP A 167 -1.57 -8.34 -3.07
N VAL A 168 -2.23 -8.31 -1.92
CA VAL A 168 -1.60 -8.42 -0.62
C VAL A 168 -2.39 -9.45 0.15
N ASP A 169 -1.77 -10.60 0.40
CA ASP A 169 -2.38 -11.69 1.15
C ASP A 169 -1.69 -11.82 2.50
N TYR A 170 -2.47 -12.20 3.51
CA TYR A 170 -1.96 -12.47 4.84
C TYR A 170 -2.43 -13.84 5.33
N GLY A 171 -1.49 -14.77 5.48
CA GLY A 171 -1.69 -16.07 6.10
C GLY A 171 -1.63 -15.95 7.63
N GLY A 172 -2.75 -16.16 8.31
CA GLY A 172 -2.82 -15.98 9.77
C GLY A 172 -2.12 -17.07 10.59
N ASP A 173 -1.94 -18.27 10.03
CA ASP A 173 -1.34 -19.42 10.72
C ASP A 173 0.19 -19.37 10.71
N ASP A 174 0.78 -18.97 9.59
CA ASP A 174 2.21 -18.85 9.37
C ASP A 174 2.71 -17.39 9.48
N ALA A 175 1.79 -16.44 9.69
CA ALA A 175 2.05 -15.01 9.73
C ALA A 175 2.74 -14.51 8.44
N GLN A 176 2.43 -15.13 7.30
CA GLN A 176 3.07 -14.79 6.03
C GLN A 176 2.32 -13.66 5.32
N ILE A 177 3.05 -12.62 4.94
CA ILE A 177 2.58 -11.51 4.12
C ILE A 177 3.17 -11.69 2.73
N ASN A 178 2.31 -11.76 1.72
CA ASN A 178 2.71 -11.92 0.34
C ASN A 178 2.21 -10.73 -0.49
N VAL A 179 3.13 -10.05 -1.17
CA VAL A 179 2.80 -8.97 -2.11
C VAL A 179 3.08 -9.44 -3.53
N THR A 180 2.10 -9.30 -4.39
CA THR A 180 2.19 -9.66 -5.81
C THR A 180 1.75 -8.49 -6.65
N ILE A 181 2.43 -8.22 -7.76
CA ILE A 181 1.98 -7.27 -8.78
C ILE A 181 2.01 -7.92 -10.16
N ALA A 182 1.20 -7.43 -11.10
CA ALA A 182 1.22 -7.82 -12.51
C ALA A 182 0.53 -6.75 -13.38
N PRO A 183 0.72 -6.74 -14.70
CA PRO A 183 -0.10 -5.95 -15.62
C PRO A 183 -1.60 -6.28 -15.48
N ILE A 184 -2.47 -5.28 -15.65
CA ILE A 184 -3.93 -5.49 -15.59
C ILE A 184 -4.39 -6.53 -16.63
N GLY A 185 -5.33 -7.40 -16.21
CA GLY A 185 -5.89 -8.45 -17.07
C GLY A 185 -5.13 -9.78 -17.03
N MET A 186 -4.00 -9.85 -16.31
CA MET A 186 -3.35 -11.11 -15.98
C MET A 186 -4.01 -11.75 -14.75
N SER A 187 -4.04 -13.08 -14.70
CA SER A 187 -4.31 -13.79 -13.44
C SER A 187 -3.19 -13.50 -12.44
N LYS A 188 -3.54 -13.43 -11.15
CA LYS A 188 -2.57 -13.30 -10.06
C LYS A 188 -1.44 -14.33 -10.23
N PRO A 189 -0.17 -13.88 -10.29
CA PRO A 189 0.99 -14.76 -10.24
C PRO A 189 0.95 -15.72 -9.05
N VAL A 190 1.31 -16.99 -9.26
CA VAL A 190 1.33 -18.00 -8.19
C VAL A 190 2.49 -17.75 -7.22
N LYS A 191 3.65 -17.33 -7.75
CA LYS A 191 4.80 -16.95 -6.93
C LYS A 191 4.69 -15.46 -6.60
N PRO A 192 4.64 -15.08 -5.31
CA PRO A 192 4.60 -13.67 -4.91
C PRO A 192 5.91 -12.97 -5.28
N LEU A 193 5.85 -11.65 -5.45
CA LEU A 193 7.03 -10.82 -5.69
C LEU A 193 7.84 -10.65 -4.41
N VAL A 194 7.15 -10.28 -3.32
CA VAL A 194 7.71 -10.09 -1.98
C VAL A 194 6.99 -11.02 -1.02
N SER A 195 7.75 -11.67 -0.13
CA SER A 195 7.20 -12.51 0.94
C SER A 195 7.93 -12.18 2.23
N ALA A 196 7.18 -11.83 3.27
CA ALA A 196 7.69 -11.49 4.60
C ALA A 196 6.95 -12.31 5.66
N THR A 197 7.61 -12.54 6.81
CA THR A 197 6.98 -13.21 7.95
C THR A 197 6.84 -12.23 9.10
N CYS A 198 5.60 -11.81 9.39
CA CYS A 198 5.30 -10.86 10.46
C CYS A 198 3.89 -11.10 11.02
N ASN A 199 3.78 -11.25 12.35
CA ASN A 199 2.47 -11.38 12.98
C ASN A 199 1.81 -10.01 13.14
N LEU A 200 0.89 -9.67 12.24
CA LEU A 200 0.18 -8.38 12.24
C LEU A 200 -0.63 -8.14 13.53
N LYS A 201 -0.98 -9.18 14.29
CA LYS A 201 -1.68 -9.05 15.58
C LYS A 201 -0.81 -8.43 16.68
N ASP A 202 0.50 -8.49 16.53
CA ASP A 202 1.49 -7.92 17.44
C ASP A 202 1.89 -6.50 17.01
N VAL A 203 1.54 -6.10 15.78
CA VAL A 203 1.86 -4.79 15.18
C VAL A 203 0.67 -3.83 15.27
N LEU A 204 -0.50 -4.26 14.77
CA LEU A 204 -1.68 -3.41 14.57
C LEU A 204 -2.51 -3.25 15.85
N MET A 205 -3.14 -2.08 16.00
CA MET A 205 -4.15 -1.84 17.03
C MET A 205 -5.51 -2.43 16.63
N GLU A 206 -6.38 -2.65 17.63
CA GLU A 206 -7.70 -3.22 17.42
C GLU A 206 -8.80 -2.25 17.90
N PRO A 207 -9.75 -1.86 17.02
CA PRO A 207 -9.79 -2.13 15.58
C PRO A 207 -8.83 -1.20 14.79
N SER A 208 -8.57 -1.51 13.52
CA SER A 208 -7.66 -0.75 12.64
C SER A 208 -8.33 -0.31 11.34
N PHE A 209 -7.95 0.86 10.81
CA PHE A 209 -8.41 1.31 9.49
C PHE A 209 -7.55 0.71 8.37
N VAL A 210 -8.16 0.54 7.21
CA VAL A 210 -7.54 0.05 5.96
C VAL A 210 -7.78 1.12 4.89
N GLY A 211 -6.79 1.35 4.05
CA GLY A 211 -6.88 2.44 3.08
C GLY A 211 -5.67 2.58 2.18
N PHE A 212 -5.77 3.52 1.26
CA PHE A 212 -4.71 3.86 0.34
C PHE A 212 -4.05 5.16 0.76
N SER A 213 -2.74 5.23 0.53
CA SER A 213 -1.94 6.43 0.74
C SER A 213 -1.02 6.63 -0.45
N SER A 214 -0.76 7.87 -0.81
CA SER A 214 0.24 8.21 -1.81
C SER A 214 0.80 9.60 -1.54
N THR A 215 2.08 9.78 -1.88
CA THR A 215 2.73 11.08 -1.95
C THR A 215 3.38 11.25 -3.30
N CYS A 216 3.58 12.52 -3.68
CA CYS A 216 4.25 12.85 -4.93
C CYS A 216 5.43 13.77 -4.63
N ASN A 217 6.63 13.34 -5.03
CA ASN A 217 7.80 14.19 -5.11
C ASN A 217 8.20 14.30 -6.58
N LYS A 218 8.18 15.51 -7.14
CA LYS A 218 8.74 15.72 -8.48
C LYS A 218 10.26 15.68 -8.36
N SER A 219 10.87 14.68 -8.97
CA SER A 219 12.32 14.68 -9.18
C SER A 219 12.68 15.95 -9.94
N SER A 220 13.47 16.82 -9.32
CA SER A 220 14.07 17.96 -10.02
C SER A 220 15.14 17.41 -10.95
N THR A 221 14.78 17.06 -12.18
CA THR A 221 15.77 16.86 -13.24
C THR A 221 16.39 18.21 -13.55
N THR A 222 17.53 18.52 -12.91
CA THR A 222 18.51 19.42 -13.52
C THR A 222 19.21 18.62 -14.61
N SER A 223 18.76 18.78 -15.84
CA SER A 223 19.56 18.42 -17.02
C SER A 223 20.83 19.27 -17.01
N ASN A 224 22.00 18.62 -16.93
CA ASN A 224 23.31 19.24 -17.20
C ASN A 224 23.43 19.66 -18.67
#